data_AF-A0A6N8FPA9-F1
#
_entry.id   AF-A0A6N8FPA9-F1
#
_cell.length_a   1.000
_cell.length_b   1.000
_cell.length_c   1.000
_cell.angle_alpha   90.00
_cell.angle_beta   90.00
_cell.angle_gamma   90.00
#
_symmetry.space_group_name_H-M   'P 1'
#
loop_
_entity.id
_entity.type
_entity.pdbx_description
1 polymer ?
#
loop_
_entity_poly.entity_id
_entity_poly.type
_entity_poly.pdbx_seq_one_letter_code
_entity_poly.pdbx_strand_id
1 'polypeptide(L)'
;MAKNDDKKFSDFSNVNNQRNNLIPEEFPEGAFGSAINKEEPVSGKSTPWKDEQQRTSAFVFPYKELHEDLPRQAPGSHVIHDEPNDVHPEQEEK
;
A
#
# COMPACT_ATOMS: atom_id res chain seq x y z
N MET A 1 -6.26 -36.27 15.10
CA MET A 1 -6.67 -34.98 14.51
C MET A 1 -5.49 -34.45 13.72
N ALA A 2 -5.53 -34.55 12.40
CA ALA A 2 -4.50 -33.93 11.56
C ALA A 2 -4.58 -32.42 11.76
N LYS A 3 -3.44 -31.76 12.01
CA LYS A 3 -3.37 -30.29 11.99
C LYS A 3 -3.68 -29.87 10.55
N ASN A 4 -4.82 -29.21 10.33
CA ASN A 4 -5.10 -28.53 9.09
C ASN A 4 -4.17 -27.31 9.04
N ASP A 5 -2.96 -27.51 8.52
CA ASP A 5 -2.14 -26.39 8.05
C ASP A 5 -2.79 -25.90 6.75
N ASP A 6 -3.77 -25.01 6.89
CA ASP A 6 -4.38 -24.27 5.78
C ASP A 6 -3.33 -23.32 5.20
N LYS A 7 -2.37 -23.86 4.46
CA LYS A 7 -1.43 -23.06 3.67
C LYS A 7 -2.24 -22.31 2.63
N LYS A 8 -2.63 -21.08 2.95
CA LYS A 8 -3.22 -20.15 1.99
C LYS A 8 -2.22 -19.99 0.86
N PHE A 9 -2.60 -20.45 -0.34
CA PHE A 9 -1.83 -20.16 -1.53
C PHE A 9 -1.90 -18.65 -1.78
N SER A 10 -0.75 -17.99 -1.74
CA SER A 10 -0.58 -16.61 -2.19
C SER A 10 0.12 -16.61 -3.55
N ASP A 11 -0.26 -15.68 -4.41
CA ASP A 11 0.47 -15.44 -5.66
C ASP A 11 1.89 -14.92 -5.38
N PHE A 12 2.73 -14.87 -6.42
CA PHE A 12 4.07 -14.29 -6.32
C PHE A 12 4.01 -12.81 -5.94
N SER A 13 5.02 -12.34 -5.20
CA SER A 13 5.13 -10.94 -4.75
C SER A 13 4.95 -9.93 -5.89
N ASN A 14 5.53 -10.19 -7.06
CA ASN A 14 5.39 -9.34 -8.25
C ASN A 14 3.94 -9.17 -8.71
N VAL A 15 3.14 -10.25 -8.64
CA VAL A 15 1.73 -10.23 -9.05
C VAL A 15 0.90 -9.43 -8.04
N ASN A 16 1.14 -9.66 -6.74
CA ASN A 16 0.50 -8.89 -5.67
C ASN A 16 0.86 -7.41 -5.75
N ASN A 17 2.13 -7.08 -5.95
CA ASN A 17 2.61 -5.71 -6.09
C ASN A 17 1.95 -4.99 -7.27
N GLN A 18 1.83 -5.63 -8.43
CA GLN A 18 1.16 -5.04 -9.60
C GLN A 18 -0.34 -4.80 -9.36
N ARG A 19 -0.98 -5.68 -8.58
CA ARG A 19 -2.41 -5.60 -8.26
C ARG A 19 -2.73 -4.57 -7.17
N ASN A 20 -1.82 -4.40 -6.21
CA ASN A 20 -2.05 -3.63 -4.99
C ASN A 20 -1.49 -2.21 -5.06
N ASN A 21 -0.40 -1.97 -5.81
CA ASN A 21 0.15 -0.63 -6.00
C ASN A 21 -0.54 0.10 -7.16
N LEU A 22 -1.51 0.93 -6.81
CA LEU A 22 -2.33 1.65 -7.78
C LEU A 22 -1.69 2.98 -8.16
N ILE A 23 -1.56 3.21 -9.46
CA ILE A 23 -1.13 4.49 -10.01
C ILE A 23 -2.28 5.50 -9.83
N PRO A 24 -2.04 6.64 -9.16
CA PRO A 24 -3.07 7.67 -9.03
C PRO A 24 -3.40 8.28 -10.40
N GLU A 25 -4.69 8.47 -10.67
CA GLU A 25 -5.14 9.25 -11.82
C GLU A 25 -4.80 10.74 -11.62
N GLU A 26 -4.37 11.42 -12.68
CA GLU A 26 -4.01 12.84 -12.65
C GLU A 26 -5.26 13.74 -12.54
N PHE A 27 -6.34 13.39 -13.23
CA PHE A 27 -7.59 14.15 -13.29
C PHE A 27 -8.81 13.26 -13.00
N PRO A 28 -9.02 12.83 -11.75
CA PRO A 28 -10.17 12.01 -11.35
C PRO A 28 -11.53 12.72 -11.55
N GLU A 29 -11.55 14.05 -11.60
CA GLU A 29 -12.71 14.88 -11.99
C GLU A 29 -12.88 15.02 -13.52
N GLY A 30 -11.91 14.54 -14.29
CA GLY A 30 -11.85 14.65 -15.74
C GLY A 30 -11.02 15.85 -16.24
N ALA A 31 -10.79 15.90 -17.55
CA ALA A 31 -10.00 16.96 -18.16
C ALA A 31 -10.59 18.35 -17.90
N PHE A 32 -9.76 19.39 -18.00
CA PHE A 32 -10.19 20.78 -17.84
C PHE A 32 -11.40 21.10 -18.74
N GLY A 33 -12.51 21.55 -18.13
CA GLY A 33 -13.76 21.84 -18.83
C GLY A 33 -14.70 20.64 -19.02
N SER A 34 -14.36 19.46 -18.50
CA SER A 34 -15.23 18.29 -18.46
C SER A 34 -16.48 18.54 -17.61
N ALA A 35 -17.62 17.99 -18.05
CA ALA A 35 -18.87 17.99 -17.27
C ALA A 35 -18.96 16.80 -16.30
N ILE A 36 -18.02 15.86 -16.37
CA ILE A 36 -17.96 14.66 -15.51
C ILE A 36 -17.67 15.10 -14.07
N ASN A 37 -18.37 14.51 -13.10
CA ASN A 37 -18.15 14.69 -11.65
C ASN A 37 -18.10 16.16 -11.17
N LYS A 38 -18.74 17.08 -11.90
CA LYS A 38 -18.63 18.54 -11.63
C LYS A 38 -19.08 18.94 -10.23
N GLU A 39 -20.12 18.30 -9.71
CA GLU A 39 -20.71 18.59 -8.39
C GLU A 39 -20.40 17.47 -7.38
N GLU A 40 -19.58 16.49 -7.75
CA GLU A 40 -19.24 15.34 -6.91
C GLU A 40 -17.86 15.54 -6.28
N PRO A 41 -17.66 15.16 -5.01
CA PRO A 41 -16.35 15.20 -4.39
C PRO A 41 -15.42 14.22 -5.09
N VAL A 42 -14.19 14.66 -5.33
CA VAL A 42 -13.15 13.83 -5.95
C VAL A 42 -12.86 12.61 -5.08
N SER A 43 -13.07 11.43 -5.65
CA SER A 43 -12.69 10.16 -5.01
C SER A 43 -11.30 9.73 -5.47
N GLY A 44 -10.53 9.17 -4.53
CA GLY A 44 -9.27 8.52 -4.82
C GLY A 44 -9.42 7.18 -5.58
N LYS A 45 -10.62 6.71 -5.89
CA LYS A 45 -10.83 5.47 -6.64
C LYS A 45 -12.28 5.35 -7.10
N SER A 46 -12.50 4.83 -8.30
CA SER A 46 -13.86 4.52 -8.81
C SER A 46 -14.42 3.20 -8.27
N THR A 47 -13.56 2.32 -7.77
CA THR A 47 -13.96 1.05 -7.12
C THR A 47 -13.63 1.08 -5.64
N PRO A 48 -14.33 0.33 -4.78
CA PRO A 48 -13.99 0.21 -3.37
C PRO A 48 -12.53 -0.23 -3.18
N TRP A 49 -11.90 0.26 -2.11
CA TRP A 49 -10.59 -0.23 -1.68
C TRP A 49 -10.68 -1.71 -1.33
N LYS A 50 -9.71 -2.50 -1.80
CA LYS A 50 -9.52 -3.88 -1.35
C LYS A 50 -8.36 -3.89 -0.36
N ASP A 51 -8.31 -4.93 0.47
CA ASP A 51 -7.21 -5.15 1.40
C ASP A 51 -5.86 -5.14 0.66
N GLU A 52 -4.83 -4.62 1.32
CA GLU A 52 -3.47 -4.39 0.81
C GLU A 52 -3.31 -3.36 -0.32
N GLN A 53 -4.41 -2.85 -0.93
CA GLN A 53 -4.29 -1.85 -1.99
C GLN A 53 -3.89 -0.48 -1.43
N GLN A 54 -2.94 0.17 -2.10
CA GLN A 54 -2.48 1.50 -1.75
C GLN A 54 -2.22 2.36 -3.00
N ARG A 55 -2.26 3.69 -2.83
CA ARG A 55 -1.81 4.61 -3.88
C ARG A 55 -0.30 4.69 -3.88
N THR A 56 0.31 4.56 -5.05
CA THR A 56 1.74 4.80 -5.22
C THR A 56 2.03 6.28 -5.01
N SER A 57 3.02 6.58 -4.15
CA SER A 57 3.45 7.94 -3.82
C SER A 57 4.94 8.11 -4.09
N ALA A 58 5.31 9.26 -4.64
CA ALA A 58 6.70 9.60 -4.96
C ALA A 58 7.54 10.00 -3.73
N PHE A 59 6.90 10.16 -2.56
CA PHE A 59 7.55 10.67 -1.33
C PHE A 59 7.84 9.57 -0.30
N VAL A 60 7.71 8.31 -0.70
CA VAL A 60 7.96 7.14 0.16
C VAL A 60 9.37 6.61 -0.10
N PHE A 61 9.85 5.71 0.77
CA PHE A 61 11.15 5.08 0.60
C PHE A 61 11.30 4.40 -0.77
N PRO A 62 12.45 4.56 -1.45
CA PRO A 62 12.83 3.67 -2.53
C PRO A 62 13.06 2.28 -1.94
N TYR A 63 12.47 1.24 -2.54
CA TYR A 63 12.50 -0.14 -2.05
C TYR A 63 11.93 -0.28 -0.61
N LYS A 64 10.60 -0.16 -0.49
CA LYS A 64 9.89 -0.21 0.81
C LYS A 64 10.17 -1.47 1.62
N GLU A 65 10.27 -2.62 0.94
CA GLU A 65 10.57 -3.92 1.56
C GLU A 65 11.87 -3.90 2.39
N LEU A 66 12.87 -3.10 2.00
CA LEU A 66 14.13 -2.96 2.76
C LEU A 66 14.03 -2.02 3.97
N HIS A 67 12.91 -1.29 4.07
CA HIS A 67 12.65 -0.30 5.11
C HIS A 67 11.46 -0.70 5.99
N GLU A 68 10.92 -1.90 5.80
CA GLU A 68 9.99 -2.52 6.75
C GLU A 68 10.67 -2.62 8.11
N ASP A 69 9.92 -2.26 9.15
CA ASP A 69 10.34 -2.13 10.54
C ASP A 69 11.47 -1.12 10.82
N LEU A 70 11.86 -0.30 9.84
CA LEU A 70 12.96 0.65 9.98
C LEU A 70 12.47 2.10 9.94
N PRO A 71 12.02 2.67 11.09
CA PRO A 71 11.52 4.04 11.12
C PRO A 71 12.64 5.06 10.93
N ARG A 72 12.31 6.16 10.27
CA ARG A 72 13.22 7.30 10.10
C ARG A 72 13.56 7.91 11.46
N GLN A 73 14.85 8.14 11.69
CA GLN A 73 15.37 8.71 12.94
C GLN A 73 15.26 10.25 13.02
N ALA A 74 14.72 10.90 11.99
CA ALA A 74 14.56 12.35 11.97
C ALA A 74 13.34 12.77 12.82
N PRO A 75 13.45 13.86 13.60
CA PRO A 75 12.32 14.36 14.40
C PRO A 75 11.16 14.79 13.48
N GLY A 76 9.93 14.42 13.86
CA GLY A 76 8.74 14.70 13.04
C GLY A 76 8.55 13.76 11.84
N SER A 77 9.27 12.64 11.79
CA SER A 77 9.07 11.64 10.74
C SER A 77 7.68 11.02 10.79
N HIS A 78 7.10 10.77 9.61
CA HIS A 78 5.86 10.02 9.48
C HIS A 78 6.06 8.56 9.93
N VAL A 79 4.99 7.98 10.49
CA VAL A 79 4.92 6.54 10.80
C VAL A 79 4.91 5.76 9.49
N ILE A 80 5.60 4.62 9.45
CA ILE A 80 5.86 3.81 8.25
C ILE A 80 4.68 2.93 7.82
N HIS A 81 3.66 2.78 8.69
CA HIS A 81 2.42 2.03 8.46
C HIS A 81 2.64 0.53 8.17
N ASP A 82 3.61 -0.08 8.84
CA ASP A 82 3.95 -1.50 8.71
C ASP A 82 2.85 -2.43 9.27
N GLU A 83 2.96 -3.71 8.94
CA GLU A 83 1.98 -4.69 9.37
C GLU A 83 1.98 -4.87 10.90
N PRO A 84 0.81 -5.07 11.52
CA PRO A 84 0.74 -5.33 12.94
C PRO A 84 1.43 -6.66 13.27
N ASN A 85 2.38 -6.61 14.21
CA ASN A 85 3.23 -7.72 14.66
C ASN A 85 4.45 -8.03 13.79
N ASP A 86 4.79 -7.14 12.86
CA ASP A 86 6.11 -7.17 12.25
C ASP A 86 7.17 -6.80 13.31
N VAL A 87 8.31 -7.48 13.25
CA VAL A 87 9.36 -7.38 14.27
C VAL A 87 10.62 -6.84 13.63
N HIS A 88 11.26 -5.88 14.30
CA HIS A 88 12.48 -5.27 13.79
C HIS A 88 13.48 -6.35 13.34
N PRO A 89 14.19 -6.20 12.20
CA PRO A 89 15.03 -7.25 11.63
C PRO A 89 16.07 -7.82 12.60
N GLU A 90 16.55 -7.02 13.55
CA GLU A 90 17.45 -7.47 14.65
C GLU A 90 16.80 -8.46 15.65
N GLN A 91 15.48 -8.56 15.64
CA GLN A 91 14.66 -9.38 16.54
C GLN A 91 14.17 -10.67 15.86
N GLU A 92 14.21 -10.76 14.52
CA GLU A 92 13.83 -11.97 13.76
C GLU A 92 14.82 -13.13 13.94
N GLU A 93 16.10 -12.83 14.19
CA GLU A 93 17.17 -13.84 14.32
C GLU A 93 17.27 -14.48 15.73
N LYS A 94 16.38 -14.14 16.67
CA LYS A 94 16.41 -14.63 18.06
C LYS A 94 15.43 -15.76 18.37
#